data_AF-A0A9J7ERU0-F1
#
_entry.id   AF-A0A9J7ERU0-F1
#
_cell.length_a   1.000
_cell.length_b   1.000
_cell.length_c   1.000
_cell.angle_alpha   90.00
_cell.angle_beta   90.00
_cell.angle_gamma   90.00
#
_symmetry.space_group_name_H-M   'P 1'
#
loop_
_entity.id
_entity.type
_entity.pdbx_description
1 polymer ?
#
loop_
_entity_poly.entity_id
_entity_poly.type
_entity_poly.pdbx_seq_one_letter_code
_entity_poly.pdbx_strand_id
1 'polypeptide(L)'
;MESEPTLPSKTVPGLGFKNVAAAERTLRALHGRDPFYQKLVLCGLKSTAMQVIRLTRKDRKVSNIKAAVAIFDKFIEDFDARRVIKQNNPYLSLDTVRKVEELAGDNITELQKAFIAAYISVRGEYRRLRNVRAPGEDTTWDIVRNRELKTLKRKLAHAELFEDDGEPTEEHIEMLLWAYSPDCRRLWEHFHKPRVERERYREIDIDLQMLETCNHDDQSDGGRRRSKRITEKTISNIKEAVVTLEKSLQELKAQTKRNPYLSLDVVKKAKELARDNITELQKSFIAAYSDVSGEYKRLRSVRAQAGDSTWDIVRNRELQTLKEKHAGAKLFTDDDAPTTEHIEMLLWAYSPEPKRVAKELHFFDIKEKGEKESEGDKGDKSVNSDKRDKKDRKRQISNDRNKESGRMLRRSKRIKK
;
A
#
# COMPACT_ATOMS: atom_id res chain seq x y z
N MET A 1 4.65 -27.09 32.61
CA MET A 1 4.66 -25.91 31.73
C MET A 1 5.59 -26.23 30.59
N GLU A 2 5.06 -26.76 29.48
CA GLU A 2 5.84 -26.94 28.26
C GLU A 2 6.19 -25.55 27.74
N SER A 3 7.47 -25.20 27.71
CA SER A 3 7.94 -23.94 27.16
C SER A 3 7.52 -23.84 25.70
N GLU A 4 6.83 -22.76 25.31
CA GLU A 4 6.50 -22.54 23.91
C GLU A 4 7.75 -22.70 23.03
N PRO A 5 7.67 -23.45 21.91
CA PRO A 5 8.81 -23.65 21.04
C PRO A 5 9.32 -22.31 20.53
N THR A 6 10.58 -21.98 20.85
CA THR A 6 11.21 -20.73 20.45
C THR A 6 11.29 -20.66 18.92
N LEU A 7 10.58 -19.70 18.32
CA LEU A 7 10.57 -19.52 16.88
C LEU A 7 11.97 -19.19 16.35
N PRO A 8 12.36 -19.71 15.17
CA PRO A 8 13.65 -19.39 14.57
C PRO A 8 13.79 -17.89 14.32
N SER A 9 15.02 -17.40 14.46
CA SER A 9 15.37 -16.00 14.22
C SER A 9 15.03 -15.58 12.79
N LYS A 10 14.68 -14.30 12.62
CA LYS A 10 14.50 -13.69 11.29
C LYS A 10 15.83 -13.41 10.59
N THR A 11 16.93 -13.41 11.33
CA THR A 11 18.28 -13.13 10.85
C THR A 11 19.21 -14.29 11.13
N VAL A 12 20.14 -14.53 10.20
CA VAL A 12 21.19 -15.53 10.38
C VAL A 12 22.16 -15.04 11.46
N PRO A 13 22.45 -15.82 12.51
CA PRO A 13 23.43 -15.44 13.52
C PRO A 13 24.86 -15.51 12.97
N GLY A 14 25.78 -14.76 13.58
CA GLY A 14 27.23 -14.89 13.31
C GLY A 14 27.74 -14.22 12.02
N LEU A 15 26.94 -13.37 11.38
CA LEU A 15 27.36 -12.57 10.22
C LEU A 15 28.33 -11.46 10.62
N GLY A 16 29.32 -11.16 9.78
CA GLY A 16 30.26 -10.07 10.05
C GLY A 16 31.26 -9.76 8.92
N PHE A 17 31.86 -8.56 8.99
CA PHE A 17 32.74 -8.01 7.94
C PHE A 17 34.06 -7.45 8.49
N LYS A 18 34.46 -7.86 9.71
CA LYS A 18 35.64 -7.29 10.39
C LYS A 18 36.97 -7.54 9.65
N ASN A 19 37.06 -8.64 8.92
CA ASN A 19 38.23 -9.08 8.14
C ASN A 19 37.81 -10.16 7.12
N VAL A 20 38.75 -10.55 6.25
CA VAL A 20 38.56 -11.58 5.22
C VAL A 20 37.97 -12.88 5.80
N ALA A 21 38.55 -13.41 6.88
CA ALA A 21 38.05 -14.62 7.53
C ALA A 21 36.61 -14.50 8.04
N ALA A 22 36.18 -13.31 8.48
CA ALA A 22 34.79 -13.07 8.89
C ALA A 22 33.84 -12.95 7.69
N ALA A 23 34.28 -12.34 6.60
CA ALA A 23 33.51 -12.29 5.35
C ALA A 23 33.30 -13.69 4.78
N GLU A 24 34.33 -14.53 4.75
CA GLU A 24 34.21 -15.92 4.32
C GLU A 24 33.29 -16.75 5.23
N ARG A 25 33.39 -16.59 6.56
CA ARG A 25 32.43 -17.21 7.48
C ARG A 25 31.00 -16.76 7.20
N THR A 26 30.80 -15.50 6.86
CA THR A 26 29.49 -14.95 6.48
C THR A 26 28.98 -15.61 5.21
N LEU A 27 29.81 -15.74 4.17
CA LEU A 27 29.44 -16.43 2.94
C LEU A 27 29.11 -17.91 3.18
N ARG A 28 29.90 -18.62 3.99
CA ARG A 28 29.61 -20.00 4.40
C ARG A 28 28.30 -20.08 5.19
N ALA A 29 28.07 -19.15 6.12
CA ALA A 29 26.84 -19.09 6.89
C ALA A 29 25.61 -18.77 6.04
N LEU A 30 25.77 -18.07 4.90
CA LEU A 30 24.71 -17.77 3.95
C LEU A 30 24.53 -18.85 2.86
N HIS A 31 25.47 -19.77 2.73
CA HIS A 31 25.38 -20.85 1.77
C HIS A 31 24.11 -21.69 1.99
N GLY A 32 23.52 -22.15 0.90
CA GLY A 32 22.28 -22.93 0.93
C GLY A 32 21.01 -22.15 1.29
N ARG A 33 21.00 -20.82 1.21
CA ARG A 33 19.80 -19.97 1.43
C ARG A 33 19.29 -19.30 0.15
N ASP A 34 18.09 -18.71 0.18
CA ASP A 34 17.56 -17.96 -0.97
C ASP A 34 18.59 -16.97 -1.54
N PRO A 35 18.92 -17.11 -2.84
CA PRO A 35 19.80 -16.21 -3.58
C PRO A 35 19.52 -14.71 -3.30
N PHE A 36 18.25 -14.30 -3.32
CA PHE A 36 17.89 -12.90 -3.11
C PHE A 36 18.15 -12.44 -1.67
N TYR A 37 17.85 -13.29 -0.69
CA TYR A 37 18.17 -13.03 0.72
C TYR A 37 19.68 -12.92 0.96
N GLN A 38 20.49 -13.80 0.37
CA GLN A 38 21.95 -13.70 0.46
C GLN A 38 22.44 -12.33 -0.03
N LYS A 39 21.98 -11.90 -1.21
CA LYS A 39 22.30 -10.57 -1.75
C LYS A 39 21.84 -9.44 -0.82
N LEU A 40 20.61 -9.50 -0.31
CA LEU A 40 20.05 -8.50 0.59
C LEU A 40 20.94 -8.32 1.85
N VAL A 41 21.33 -9.43 2.48
CA VAL A 41 22.17 -9.42 3.67
C VAL A 41 23.54 -8.84 3.36
N LEU A 42 24.18 -9.26 2.27
CA LEU A 42 25.51 -8.78 1.88
C LEU A 42 25.52 -7.28 1.52
N CYS A 43 24.51 -6.79 0.80
CA CYS A 43 24.35 -5.36 0.54
C CYS A 43 24.20 -4.54 1.83
N GLY A 44 23.43 -5.07 2.80
CA GLY A 44 23.30 -4.46 4.12
C GLY A 44 24.65 -4.40 4.86
N LEU A 45 25.36 -5.52 4.96
CA LEU A 45 26.67 -5.60 5.61
C LEU A 45 27.70 -4.69 4.93
N LYS A 46 27.70 -4.61 3.59
CA LYS A 46 28.55 -3.69 2.83
C LYS A 46 28.28 -2.24 3.21
N SER A 47 27.00 -1.85 3.27
CA SER A 47 26.61 -0.48 3.63
C SER A 47 27.06 -0.12 5.04
N THR A 48 26.89 -1.04 6.00
CA THR A 48 27.40 -0.87 7.36
C THR A 48 28.94 -0.81 7.39
N ALA A 49 29.63 -1.66 6.63
CA ALA A 49 31.09 -1.67 6.54
C ALA A 49 31.65 -0.34 6.02
N MET A 50 31.02 0.23 4.99
CA MET A 50 31.38 1.55 4.46
C MET A 50 31.21 2.66 5.49
N GLN A 51 30.13 2.62 6.29
CA GLN A 51 29.93 3.56 7.38
C GLN A 51 31.02 3.42 8.46
N VAL A 52 31.39 2.19 8.82
CA VAL A 52 32.46 1.93 9.80
C VAL A 52 33.81 2.41 9.27
N ILE A 53 34.11 2.22 7.98
CA ILE A 53 35.33 2.75 7.35
C ILE A 53 35.40 4.27 7.51
N ARG A 54 34.30 5.00 7.27
CA ARG A 54 34.26 6.46 7.39
C ARG A 54 34.59 6.98 8.80
N LEU A 55 34.17 6.24 9.82
CA LEU A 55 34.35 6.60 11.23
C LEU A 55 35.67 6.10 11.81
N THR A 56 36.32 5.12 11.19
CA THR A 56 37.53 4.48 11.73
C THR A 56 38.77 5.25 11.34
N ARG A 57 39.61 5.61 12.32
CA ARG A 57 40.90 6.30 12.11
C ARG A 57 42.11 5.36 12.01
N LYS A 58 41.95 4.08 12.35
CA LYS A 58 43.03 3.09 12.33
C LYS A 58 43.16 2.43 10.95
N ASP A 59 44.23 2.73 10.22
CA ASP A 59 44.44 2.26 8.84
C ASP A 59 44.43 0.74 8.69
N ARG A 60 45.04 0.01 9.64
CA ARG A 60 45.03 -1.46 9.63
C ARG A 60 43.61 -2.03 9.68
N LYS A 61 42.70 -1.40 10.46
CA LYS A 61 41.29 -1.82 10.53
C LYS A 61 40.55 -1.49 9.25
N VAL A 62 40.79 -0.30 8.69
CA VAL A 62 40.21 0.13 7.41
C VAL A 62 40.61 -0.83 6.29
N SER A 63 41.90 -1.19 6.19
CA SER A 63 42.39 -2.15 5.20
C SER A 63 41.73 -3.52 5.33
N ASN A 64 41.62 -4.06 6.55
CA ASN A 64 40.93 -5.33 6.80
C ASN A 64 39.45 -5.32 6.40
N ILE A 65 38.73 -4.23 6.68
CA ILE A 65 37.31 -4.09 6.31
C ILE A 65 37.18 -3.92 4.79
N LYS A 66 38.06 -3.15 4.13
CA LYS A 66 38.06 -3.01 2.67
C LYS A 66 38.29 -4.36 1.98
N ALA A 67 39.24 -5.16 2.47
CA ALA A 67 39.48 -6.52 1.96
C ALA A 67 38.26 -7.44 2.15
N ALA A 68 37.56 -7.33 3.29
CA ALA A 68 36.32 -8.05 3.54
C ALA A 68 35.19 -7.62 2.57
N VAL A 69 35.05 -6.32 2.33
CA VAL A 69 34.04 -5.76 1.40
C VAL A 69 34.30 -6.21 -0.04
N ALA A 70 35.57 -6.28 -0.48
CA ALA A 70 35.92 -6.76 -1.82
C ALA A 70 35.44 -8.20 -2.08
N ILE A 71 35.42 -9.06 -1.06
CA ILE A 71 34.87 -10.43 -1.15
C ILE A 71 33.36 -10.38 -1.38
N PHE A 72 32.64 -9.50 -0.68
CA PHE A 72 31.21 -9.32 -0.89
C PHE A 72 30.90 -8.74 -2.27
N ASP A 73 31.69 -7.78 -2.74
CA ASP A 73 31.52 -7.18 -4.07
C ASP A 73 31.67 -8.20 -5.17
N LYS A 74 32.76 -9.00 -5.13
CA LYS A 74 32.96 -10.10 -6.07
C LYS A 74 31.79 -11.08 -6.06
N PHE A 75 31.30 -11.45 -4.87
CA PHE A 75 30.15 -12.34 -4.76
C PHE A 75 28.87 -11.74 -5.37
N ILE A 76 28.60 -10.46 -5.11
CA ILE A 76 27.41 -9.76 -5.63
C ILE A 76 27.49 -9.59 -7.15
N GLU A 77 28.66 -9.29 -7.70
CA GLU A 77 28.90 -9.19 -9.15
C GLU A 77 28.69 -10.53 -9.85
N ASP A 78 29.30 -11.61 -9.32
CA ASP A 78 29.10 -12.98 -9.81
C ASP A 78 27.62 -13.39 -9.76
N PHE A 79 26.92 -12.92 -8.73
CA PHE A 79 25.50 -13.18 -8.55
C PHE A 79 24.63 -12.46 -9.59
N ASP A 80 24.90 -11.18 -9.85
CA ASP A 80 24.17 -10.38 -10.83
C ASP A 80 24.41 -10.86 -12.25
N ALA A 81 25.61 -11.35 -12.56
CA ALA A 81 25.93 -12.02 -13.82
C ALA A 81 25.06 -13.26 -14.07
N ARG A 82 24.71 -14.01 -13.01
CA ARG A 82 23.92 -15.26 -13.10
C ARG A 82 22.41 -15.05 -13.21
N ARG A 83 21.89 -13.81 -13.09
CA ARG A 83 20.45 -13.46 -13.18
C ARG A 83 19.50 -14.35 -12.36
N VAL A 84 19.93 -14.83 -11.18
CA VAL A 84 19.18 -15.80 -10.35
C VAL A 84 17.92 -15.18 -9.68
N ILE A 85 17.82 -13.84 -9.66
CA ILE A 85 16.83 -13.06 -8.90
C ILE A 85 15.35 -13.35 -9.29
N LYS A 86 15.08 -13.87 -10.50
CA LYS A 86 13.71 -13.98 -11.04
C LYS A 86 12.89 -15.18 -10.52
N GLN A 87 13.39 -15.94 -9.54
CA GLN A 87 12.76 -17.22 -9.12
C GLN A 87 11.96 -17.15 -7.81
N ASN A 88 11.85 -15.99 -7.15
CA ASN A 88 11.14 -15.90 -5.88
C ASN A 88 9.61 -15.87 -6.09
N ASN A 89 8.94 -16.97 -5.73
CA ASN A 89 7.49 -17.10 -5.84
C ASN A 89 6.79 -16.62 -4.55
N PRO A 90 5.68 -15.85 -4.65
CA PRO A 90 4.91 -15.42 -3.50
C PRO A 90 4.42 -16.61 -2.67
N TYR A 91 4.24 -16.39 -1.36
CA TYR A 91 3.75 -17.40 -0.42
C TYR A 91 2.26 -17.16 -0.13
N LEU A 92 1.49 -18.24 -0.04
CA LEU A 92 0.13 -18.22 0.47
C LEU A 92 0.11 -18.11 1.99
N SER A 93 -1.01 -17.65 2.57
CA SER A 93 -1.18 -17.59 4.02
C SER A 93 -1.22 -19.01 4.61
N LEU A 94 -0.86 -19.12 5.90
CA LEU A 94 -0.93 -20.40 6.61
C LEU A 94 -2.34 -20.99 6.61
N ASP A 95 -3.35 -20.13 6.78
CA ASP A 95 -4.76 -20.56 6.79
C ASP A 95 -5.18 -21.17 5.45
N THR A 96 -4.70 -20.59 4.33
CA THR A 96 -4.94 -21.17 3.01
C THR A 96 -4.25 -22.52 2.87
N VAL A 97 -2.99 -22.63 3.30
CA VAL A 97 -2.25 -23.91 3.22
C VAL A 97 -2.92 -25.00 4.05
N ARG A 98 -3.45 -24.69 5.24
CA ARG A 98 -4.20 -25.65 6.07
C ARG A 98 -5.49 -26.13 5.40
N LYS A 99 -6.27 -25.21 4.82
CA LYS A 99 -7.47 -25.59 4.07
C LYS A 99 -7.13 -26.48 2.87
N VAL A 100 -6.02 -26.20 2.19
CA VAL A 100 -5.55 -27.02 1.07
C VAL A 100 -5.06 -28.39 1.55
N GLU A 101 -4.37 -28.46 2.69
CA GLU A 101 -3.97 -29.72 3.32
C GLU A 101 -5.19 -30.58 3.65
N GLU A 102 -6.26 -29.98 4.18
CA GLU A 102 -7.54 -30.67 4.41
C GLU A 102 -8.19 -31.16 3.10
N LEU A 103 -8.17 -30.35 2.04
CA LEU A 103 -8.71 -30.71 0.73
C LEU A 103 -7.92 -31.83 0.03
N ALA A 104 -6.59 -31.84 0.19
CA ALA A 104 -5.73 -32.83 -0.44
C ALA A 104 -5.83 -34.22 0.22
N GLY A 105 -6.26 -34.29 1.49
CA GLY A 105 -6.42 -35.55 2.22
C GLY A 105 -5.15 -36.41 2.21
N ASP A 106 -5.26 -37.64 1.71
CA ASP A 106 -4.13 -38.59 1.64
C ASP A 106 -3.20 -38.37 0.43
N ASN A 107 -3.58 -37.50 -0.52
CA ASN A 107 -2.81 -37.22 -1.74
C ASN A 107 -1.64 -36.23 -1.50
N ILE A 108 -0.98 -36.32 -0.34
CA ILE A 108 0.14 -35.45 0.03
C ILE A 108 1.42 -36.28 0.13
N THR A 109 2.45 -35.88 -0.62
CA THR A 109 3.77 -36.52 -0.55
C THR A 109 4.45 -36.27 0.80
N GLU A 110 5.31 -37.18 1.25
CA GLU A 110 6.08 -37.01 2.49
C GLU A 110 6.92 -35.73 2.51
N LEU A 111 7.42 -35.30 1.33
CA LEU A 111 8.17 -34.05 1.21
C LEU A 111 7.27 -32.82 1.38
N GLN A 112 6.04 -32.85 0.85
CA GLN A 112 5.05 -31.79 1.06
C GLN A 112 4.61 -31.74 2.52
N LYS A 113 4.36 -32.89 3.17
CA LYS A 113 4.05 -32.95 4.61
C LYS A 113 5.17 -32.32 5.45
N ALA A 114 6.43 -32.66 5.15
CA ALA A 114 7.59 -32.09 5.82
C ALA A 114 7.72 -30.58 5.60
N PHE A 115 7.43 -30.08 4.39
CA PHE A 115 7.37 -28.66 4.09
C PHE A 115 6.27 -27.93 4.87
N ILE A 116 5.04 -28.48 4.86
CA ILE A 116 3.88 -27.90 5.55
C ILE A 116 4.15 -27.85 7.06
N ALA A 117 4.67 -28.92 7.65
CA ALA A 117 5.08 -28.95 9.05
C ALA A 117 6.13 -27.86 9.37
N ALA A 118 7.14 -27.69 8.51
CA ALA A 118 8.12 -26.63 8.66
C ALA A 118 7.48 -25.22 8.54
N TYR A 119 6.54 -25.04 7.62
CA TYR A 119 5.83 -23.77 7.44
C TYR A 119 4.91 -23.44 8.62
N ILE A 120 4.23 -24.44 9.20
CA ILE A 120 3.46 -24.34 10.44
C ILE A 120 4.36 -23.96 11.61
N SER A 121 5.54 -24.59 11.73
CA SER A 121 6.49 -24.30 12.83
C SER A 121 6.94 -22.84 12.88
N VAL A 122 6.93 -22.15 11.73
CA VAL A 122 7.26 -20.72 11.63
C VAL A 122 6.02 -19.82 11.55
N ARG A 123 4.83 -20.36 11.81
CA ARG A 123 3.54 -19.64 11.78
C ARG A 123 3.26 -18.96 10.43
N GLY A 124 3.67 -19.61 9.33
CA GLY A 124 3.55 -19.05 7.98
C GLY A 124 4.48 -17.86 7.69
N GLU A 125 5.39 -17.50 8.62
CA GLU A 125 6.34 -16.42 8.38
C GLU A 125 7.47 -16.89 7.44
N TYR A 126 7.29 -16.69 6.13
CA TYR A 126 8.29 -17.11 5.12
C TYR A 126 9.70 -16.57 5.42
N ARG A 127 9.82 -15.38 6.04
CA ARG A 127 11.14 -14.79 6.39
C ARG A 127 11.92 -15.66 7.37
N ARG A 128 11.21 -16.38 8.25
CA ARG A 128 11.80 -17.32 9.21
C ARG A 128 12.05 -18.68 8.57
N LEU A 129 11.20 -19.09 7.61
CA LEU A 129 11.39 -20.33 6.84
C LEU A 129 12.75 -20.38 6.14
N ARG A 130 13.28 -19.22 5.71
CA ARG A 130 14.63 -19.06 5.13
C ARG A 130 15.79 -19.46 6.06
N ASN A 131 15.50 -19.71 7.33
CA ASN A 131 16.48 -20.17 8.32
C ASN A 131 16.20 -21.60 8.79
N VAL A 132 15.18 -22.26 8.24
CA VAL A 132 14.85 -23.65 8.53
C VAL A 132 15.40 -24.51 7.39
N ARG A 133 16.31 -25.42 7.73
CA ARG A 133 16.90 -26.37 6.78
C ARG A 133 15.93 -27.49 6.46
N ALA A 134 15.96 -27.95 5.20
CA ALA A 134 15.23 -29.15 4.82
C ALA A 134 15.95 -30.39 5.38
N PRO A 135 15.23 -31.42 5.86
CA PRO A 135 15.83 -32.66 6.31
C PRO A 135 16.67 -33.30 5.20
N GLY A 136 17.90 -33.70 5.53
CA GLY A 136 18.80 -34.37 4.58
C GLY A 136 19.46 -33.47 3.53
N GLU A 137 19.20 -32.16 3.52
CA GLU A 137 19.87 -31.21 2.62
C GLU A 137 20.57 -30.07 3.39
N ASP A 138 21.62 -29.50 2.79
CA ASP A 138 22.27 -28.27 3.26
C ASP A 138 21.49 -27.00 2.88
N THR A 139 20.34 -27.15 2.23
CA THR A 139 19.51 -26.06 1.72
C THR A 139 18.33 -25.77 2.65
N THR A 140 17.79 -24.55 2.54
CA THR A 140 16.60 -24.13 3.28
C THR A 140 15.32 -24.41 2.50
N TRP A 141 14.20 -24.51 3.23
CA TRP A 141 12.90 -24.91 2.65
C TRP A 141 12.40 -24.03 1.50
N ASP A 142 12.77 -22.76 1.48
CA ASP A 142 12.50 -21.84 0.38
C ASP A 142 13.19 -22.24 -0.95
N ILE A 143 14.39 -22.81 -0.89
CA ILE A 143 15.08 -23.34 -2.08
C ILE A 143 14.44 -24.64 -2.53
N VAL A 144 14.20 -25.58 -1.62
CA VAL A 144 13.56 -26.86 -1.94
C VAL A 144 12.20 -26.61 -2.58
N ARG A 145 11.37 -25.77 -1.96
CA ARG A 145 10.09 -25.32 -2.51
C ARG A 145 10.23 -24.75 -3.92
N ASN A 146 11.15 -23.81 -4.14
CA ASN A 146 11.30 -23.18 -5.45
C ASN A 146 11.80 -24.16 -6.52
N ARG A 147 12.61 -25.17 -6.14
CA ARG A 147 13.05 -26.26 -7.03
C ARG A 147 11.84 -27.09 -7.49
N GLU A 148 11.00 -27.53 -6.56
CA GLU A 148 9.80 -28.31 -6.87
C GLU A 148 8.78 -27.50 -7.67
N LEU A 149 8.53 -26.25 -7.27
CA LEU A 149 7.65 -25.34 -8.01
C LEU A 149 8.14 -25.07 -9.43
N LYS A 150 9.46 -25.05 -9.68
CA LYS A 150 10.01 -24.88 -11.03
C LYS A 150 9.69 -26.07 -11.94
N THR A 151 9.57 -27.27 -11.37
CA THR A 151 9.17 -28.48 -12.10
C THR A 151 7.66 -28.45 -12.35
N LEU A 152 6.85 -28.18 -11.32
CA LEU A 152 5.39 -28.09 -11.43
C LEU A 152 4.96 -27.01 -12.42
N LYS A 153 5.52 -25.80 -12.34
CA LYS A 153 5.22 -24.72 -13.29
C LYS A 153 5.51 -25.06 -14.75
N ARG A 154 6.47 -25.95 -15.01
CA ARG A 154 6.78 -26.41 -16.37
C ARG A 154 5.79 -27.47 -16.84
N LYS A 155 5.40 -28.39 -15.95
CA LYS A 155 4.39 -29.41 -16.24
C LYS A 155 3.01 -28.78 -16.47
N LEU A 156 2.64 -27.81 -15.64
CA LEU A 156 1.31 -27.20 -15.57
C LEU A 156 1.23 -25.86 -16.29
N ALA A 157 2.12 -25.60 -17.26
CA ALA A 157 2.18 -24.30 -17.94
C ALA A 157 0.92 -23.99 -18.76
N HIS A 158 0.20 -25.03 -19.19
CA HIS A 158 -1.00 -24.93 -20.03
C HIS A 158 -2.22 -25.63 -19.41
N ALA A 159 -2.11 -26.11 -18.17
CA ALA A 159 -3.21 -26.74 -17.47
C ALA A 159 -4.19 -25.69 -16.96
N GLU A 160 -5.48 -26.00 -17.00
CA GLU A 160 -6.50 -25.24 -16.29
C GLU A 160 -6.37 -25.57 -14.81
N LEU A 161 -6.26 -24.53 -13.97
CA LEU A 161 -5.97 -24.68 -12.54
C LEU A 161 -7.24 -24.63 -11.68
N PHE A 162 -8.38 -24.35 -12.32
CA PHE A 162 -9.66 -24.36 -11.67
C PHE A 162 -10.65 -25.03 -12.60
N GLU A 163 -11.49 -25.86 -12.02
CA GLU A 163 -12.65 -26.44 -12.68
C GLU A 163 -13.70 -25.36 -12.99
N ASP A 164 -14.70 -25.71 -13.80
CA ASP A 164 -15.84 -24.84 -14.14
C ASP A 164 -16.63 -24.41 -12.90
N ASP A 165 -16.66 -25.27 -11.89
CA ASP A 165 -17.25 -25.00 -10.59
C ASP A 165 -16.32 -24.19 -9.66
N GLY A 166 -15.22 -23.63 -10.18
CA GLY A 166 -14.28 -22.81 -9.44
C GLY A 166 -13.59 -23.51 -8.27
N GLU A 167 -13.63 -24.83 -8.19
CA GLU A 167 -12.77 -25.62 -7.32
C GLU A 167 -11.37 -25.74 -7.93
N PRO A 168 -10.30 -25.74 -7.11
CA PRO A 168 -8.95 -25.96 -7.62
C PRO A 168 -8.81 -27.39 -8.13
N THR A 169 -8.23 -27.57 -9.32
CA THR A 169 -7.97 -28.92 -9.86
C THR A 169 -6.91 -29.65 -9.01
N GLU A 170 -6.78 -30.96 -9.19
CA GLU A 170 -5.74 -31.75 -8.50
C GLU A 170 -4.33 -31.19 -8.76
N GLU A 171 -4.06 -30.76 -10.00
CA GLU A 171 -2.79 -30.15 -10.37
C GLU A 171 -2.57 -28.80 -9.67
N HIS A 172 -3.63 -28.02 -9.47
CA HIS A 172 -3.52 -26.78 -8.71
C HIS A 172 -3.26 -27.07 -7.24
N ILE A 173 -3.94 -28.07 -6.66
CA ILE A 173 -3.72 -28.53 -5.29
C ILE A 173 -2.24 -28.89 -5.07
N GLU A 174 -1.58 -29.57 -6.01
CA GLU A 174 -0.14 -29.86 -5.92
C GLU A 174 0.71 -28.59 -5.74
N MET A 175 0.39 -27.51 -6.46
CA MET A 175 1.08 -26.22 -6.35
C MET A 175 0.73 -25.51 -5.03
N LEU A 176 -0.52 -25.61 -4.60
CA LEU A 176 -1.04 -25.00 -3.39
C LEU A 176 -0.42 -25.61 -2.12
N LEU A 177 -0.14 -26.92 -2.11
CA LEU A 177 0.58 -27.61 -1.03
C LEU A 177 2.00 -27.05 -0.84
N TRP A 178 2.60 -26.49 -1.89
CA TRP A 178 3.85 -25.72 -1.82
C TRP A 178 3.63 -24.25 -1.47
N ALA A 179 2.48 -23.90 -0.89
CA ALA A 179 2.08 -22.53 -0.55
C ALA A 179 2.19 -21.56 -1.73
N TYR A 180 1.83 -21.98 -2.95
CA TYR A 180 1.91 -21.14 -4.15
C TYR A 180 0.66 -21.27 -5.02
N SER A 181 0.19 -20.13 -5.53
CA SER A 181 -0.79 -20.07 -6.61
C SER A 181 -0.36 -19.02 -7.64
N PRO A 182 -0.48 -19.28 -8.95
CA PRO A 182 -0.35 -18.23 -9.96
C PRO A 182 -1.55 -17.28 -9.96
N ASP A 183 -2.73 -17.74 -9.53
CA ASP A 183 -3.94 -16.92 -9.37
C ASP A 183 -4.39 -16.90 -7.90
N CYS A 184 -3.74 -16.04 -7.11
CA CYS A 184 -4.09 -15.86 -5.71
C CYS A 184 -5.49 -15.24 -5.52
N ARG A 185 -6.02 -14.53 -6.52
CA ARG A 185 -7.30 -13.84 -6.42
C ARG A 185 -8.44 -14.84 -6.51
N ARG A 186 -8.45 -15.68 -7.56
CA ARG A 186 -9.48 -16.70 -7.75
C ARG A 186 -9.48 -17.70 -6.58
N LEU A 187 -8.30 -18.05 -6.08
CA LEU A 187 -8.14 -18.86 -4.86
C LEU A 187 -8.72 -18.18 -3.62
N TRP A 188 -8.47 -16.88 -3.44
CA TRP A 188 -9.03 -16.13 -2.31
C TRP A 188 -10.57 -16.10 -2.38
N GLU A 189 -11.13 -15.88 -3.56
CA GLU A 189 -12.57 -15.91 -3.80
C GLU A 189 -13.18 -17.27 -3.45
N HIS A 190 -12.53 -18.38 -3.81
CA HIS A 190 -12.96 -19.72 -3.44
C HIS A 190 -13.01 -19.92 -1.91
N PHE A 191 -12.00 -19.47 -1.15
CA PHE A 191 -11.96 -19.71 0.29
C PHE A 191 -12.72 -18.72 1.17
N HIS A 192 -13.08 -17.54 0.65
CA HIS A 192 -13.66 -16.45 1.45
C HIS A 192 -15.04 -15.98 0.98
N LYS A 193 -15.48 -16.29 -0.26
CA LYS A 193 -16.87 -16.04 -0.65
C LYS A 193 -17.78 -17.16 -0.11
N PRO A 194 -18.87 -16.84 0.59
CA PRO A 194 -19.89 -17.81 0.98
C PRO A 194 -20.32 -18.65 -0.22
N ARG A 195 -20.44 -19.98 -0.03
CA ARG A 195 -20.82 -20.92 -1.10
C ARG A 195 -22.15 -20.51 -1.77
N VAL A 196 -23.12 -20.06 -0.97
CA VAL A 196 -24.44 -19.59 -1.43
C VAL A 196 -24.35 -18.37 -2.35
N GLU A 197 -23.41 -17.44 -2.10
CA GLU A 197 -23.19 -16.31 -3.02
C GLU A 197 -22.55 -16.77 -4.32
N ARG A 198 -21.60 -17.71 -4.26
CA ARG A 198 -20.96 -18.28 -5.46
C ARG A 198 -21.97 -19.00 -6.35
N GLU A 199 -22.88 -19.77 -5.77
CA GLU A 199 -23.96 -20.47 -6.48
C GLU A 199 -24.94 -19.46 -7.13
N ARG A 200 -25.36 -18.41 -6.41
CA ARG A 200 -26.22 -17.36 -6.98
C ARG A 200 -25.58 -16.60 -8.15
N TYR A 201 -24.30 -16.26 -8.07
CA TYR A 201 -23.62 -15.61 -9.19
C TYR A 201 -23.51 -16.51 -10.41
N ARG A 202 -23.42 -17.84 -10.23
CA ARG A 202 -23.41 -18.81 -11.34
C ARG A 202 -24.77 -18.97 -11.99
N GLU A 203 -25.84 -19.05 -11.21
CA GLU A 203 -27.20 -19.07 -11.78
C GLU A 203 -27.42 -17.85 -12.66
N ILE A 204 -27.01 -16.66 -12.20
CA ILE A 204 -27.11 -15.42 -12.98
C ILE A 204 -26.27 -15.48 -14.27
N ASP A 205 -25.05 -16.04 -14.23
CA ASP A 205 -24.16 -16.12 -15.39
C ASP A 205 -24.63 -17.16 -16.42
N ILE A 206 -25.16 -18.30 -15.96
CA ILE A 206 -25.79 -19.32 -16.80
C ILE A 206 -27.05 -18.75 -17.45
N ASP A 207 -27.89 -18.03 -16.70
CA ASP A 207 -29.08 -17.37 -17.23
C ASP A 207 -28.71 -16.29 -18.27
N LEU A 208 -27.63 -15.55 -18.06
CA LEU A 208 -27.09 -14.59 -19.02
C LEU A 208 -26.60 -15.27 -20.31
N GLN A 209 -25.86 -16.39 -20.21
CA GLN A 209 -25.41 -17.16 -21.39
C GLN A 209 -26.58 -17.83 -22.12
N MET A 210 -27.59 -18.31 -21.40
CA MET A 210 -28.83 -18.81 -21.98
C MET A 210 -29.57 -17.69 -22.74
N LEU A 211 -29.64 -16.48 -22.20
CA LEU A 211 -30.25 -15.34 -22.90
C LEU A 211 -29.46 -14.90 -24.15
N GLU A 212 -28.14 -15.07 -24.18
CA GLU A 212 -27.32 -14.80 -25.36
C GLU A 212 -27.49 -15.85 -26.46
N THR A 213 -27.62 -17.13 -26.10
CA THR A 213 -27.80 -18.23 -27.06
C THR A 213 -29.23 -18.32 -27.61
N CYS A 214 -30.25 -17.91 -26.84
CA CYS A 214 -31.65 -17.85 -27.28
C CYS A 214 -31.93 -16.80 -28.38
N ASN A 215 -31.00 -15.89 -28.67
CA ASN A 215 -31.19 -14.84 -29.67
C ASN A 215 -30.82 -15.25 -31.10
N HIS A 216 -30.33 -16.47 -31.33
CA HIS A 216 -29.80 -16.85 -32.65
C HIS A 216 -30.72 -17.67 -33.58
N ASP A 217 -31.77 -18.33 -33.10
CA ASP A 217 -32.53 -19.29 -33.93
C ASP A 217 -34.05 -19.05 -34.00
N ASP A 218 -34.49 -17.84 -34.34
CA ASP A 218 -35.90 -17.70 -34.76
C ASP A 218 -36.08 -16.64 -35.86
N GLN A 219 -36.07 -17.11 -37.10
CA GLN A 219 -36.61 -16.42 -38.27
C GLN A 219 -38.00 -16.98 -38.63
N SER A 220 -38.88 -17.20 -37.64
CA SER A 220 -40.30 -17.42 -37.91
C SER A 220 -41.10 -16.12 -37.75
N ASP A 221 -41.79 -15.79 -38.84
CA ASP A 221 -42.49 -14.55 -39.14
C ASP A 221 -43.85 -14.50 -38.44
N GLY A 222 -44.27 -13.33 -37.92
CA GLY A 222 -45.68 -13.07 -37.57
C GLY A 222 -46.01 -12.49 -36.19
N GLY A 223 -45.27 -12.78 -35.10
CA GLY A 223 -45.66 -12.36 -33.73
C GLY A 223 -44.85 -11.20 -33.11
N ARG A 224 -43.79 -10.76 -33.79
CA ARG A 224 -42.56 -10.23 -33.14
C ARG A 224 -42.60 -8.78 -32.63
N ARG A 225 -43.66 -8.01 -32.86
CA ARG A 225 -43.65 -6.56 -32.55
C ARG A 225 -44.01 -6.21 -31.10
N ARG A 226 -44.77 -7.05 -30.38
CA ARG A 226 -45.23 -6.73 -29.02
C ARG A 226 -44.28 -7.21 -27.93
N SER A 227 -43.64 -8.37 -28.11
CA SER A 227 -42.71 -8.94 -27.11
C SER A 227 -41.35 -8.23 -27.08
N LYS A 228 -40.79 -7.84 -28.24
CA LYS A 228 -39.52 -7.07 -28.32
C LYS A 228 -39.58 -5.72 -27.59
N ARG A 229 -40.72 -5.02 -27.63
CA ARG A 229 -40.88 -3.73 -26.94
C ARG A 229 -40.87 -3.85 -25.42
N ILE A 230 -41.35 -4.96 -24.87
CA ILE A 230 -41.37 -5.18 -23.42
C ILE A 230 -39.94 -5.43 -22.94
N THR A 231 -39.18 -6.27 -23.64
CA THR A 231 -37.78 -6.55 -23.30
C THR A 231 -36.88 -5.33 -23.48
N GLU A 232 -37.06 -4.53 -24.54
CA GLU A 232 -36.29 -3.29 -24.75
C GLU A 232 -36.55 -2.25 -23.65
N LYS A 233 -37.80 -2.11 -23.20
CA LYS A 233 -38.15 -1.20 -22.11
C LYS A 233 -37.53 -1.64 -20.79
N THR A 234 -37.56 -2.93 -20.47
CA THR A 234 -36.93 -3.47 -19.25
C THR A 234 -35.41 -3.29 -19.29
N ILE A 235 -34.77 -3.54 -20.43
CA ILE A 235 -33.33 -3.31 -20.62
C ILE A 235 -32.97 -1.83 -20.47
N SER A 236 -33.80 -0.91 -21.00
CA SER A 236 -33.59 0.54 -20.83
C SER A 236 -33.67 0.96 -19.36
N ASN A 237 -34.65 0.46 -18.61
CA ASN A 237 -34.80 0.76 -17.19
C ASN A 237 -33.62 0.23 -16.36
N ILE A 238 -33.14 -0.98 -16.67
CA ILE A 238 -31.96 -1.56 -15.99
C ILE A 238 -30.71 -0.73 -16.27
N LYS A 239 -30.49 -0.31 -17.53
CA LYS A 239 -29.35 0.55 -17.88
C LYS A 239 -29.37 1.88 -17.13
N GLU A 240 -30.53 2.50 -16.99
CA GLU A 240 -30.69 3.75 -16.25
C GLU A 240 -30.44 3.55 -14.74
N ALA A 241 -30.90 2.44 -14.17
CA ALA A 241 -30.62 2.08 -12.77
C ALA A 241 -29.12 1.85 -12.52
N VAL A 242 -28.43 1.15 -13.43
CA VAL A 242 -26.97 0.92 -13.34
C VAL A 242 -26.20 2.24 -13.38
N VAL A 243 -26.53 3.14 -14.30
CA VAL A 243 -25.89 4.47 -14.38
C VAL A 243 -26.11 5.28 -13.09
N THR A 244 -27.31 5.19 -12.50
CA THR A 244 -27.64 5.86 -11.24
C THR A 244 -26.82 5.31 -10.06
N LEU A 245 -26.66 3.98 -9.99
CA LEU A 245 -25.84 3.31 -8.98
C LEU A 245 -24.35 3.61 -9.15
N GLU A 246 -23.84 3.61 -10.39
CA GLU A 246 -22.45 3.98 -10.68
C GLU A 246 -22.14 5.41 -10.24
N LYS A 247 -23.05 6.36 -10.51
CA LYS A 247 -22.92 7.74 -10.06
C LYS A 247 -22.89 7.83 -8.53
N SER A 248 -23.79 7.11 -7.85
CA SER A 248 -23.86 7.07 -6.38
C SER A 248 -22.59 6.47 -5.77
N LEU A 249 -22.05 5.42 -6.38
CA LEU A 249 -20.80 4.77 -5.98
C LEU A 249 -19.58 5.66 -6.25
N GLN A 250 -19.59 6.43 -7.33
CA GLN A 250 -18.54 7.40 -7.63
C GLN A 250 -18.57 8.59 -6.67
N GLU A 251 -19.76 9.04 -6.25
CA GLU A 251 -19.95 10.05 -5.21
C GLU A 251 -19.45 9.54 -3.84
N LEU A 252 -19.79 8.31 -3.46
CA LEU A 252 -19.28 7.67 -2.23
C LEU A 252 -17.75 7.52 -2.27
N LYS A 253 -17.16 7.08 -3.38
CA LYS A 253 -15.70 7.00 -3.57
C LYS A 253 -15.03 8.37 -3.53
N ALA A 254 -15.69 9.40 -4.07
CA ALA A 254 -15.21 10.78 -4.00
C ALA A 254 -15.28 11.36 -2.59
N GLN A 255 -16.24 10.90 -1.76
CA GLN A 255 -16.28 11.19 -0.33
C GLN A 255 -15.14 10.47 0.42
N THR A 256 -14.82 9.21 0.08
CA THR A 256 -13.75 8.44 0.76
C THR A 256 -12.33 8.92 0.43
N LYS A 257 -12.12 9.56 -0.73
CA LYS A 257 -10.80 10.12 -1.13
C LYS A 257 -10.50 11.50 -0.54
N ARG A 258 -11.43 12.12 0.20
CA ARG A 258 -11.14 13.37 0.89
C ARG A 258 -10.30 13.04 2.12
N ASN A 259 -9.05 13.51 2.16
CA ASN A 259 -8.26 13.46 3.38
C ASN A 259 -9.07 14.16 4.48
N PRO A 260 -9.52 13.44 5.53
CA PRO A 260 -10.33 14.03 6.59
C PRO A 260 -9.50 14.89 7.56
N TYR A 261 -8.21 15.05 7.26
CA TYR A 261 -7.23 15.73 8.10
C TYR A 261 -7.19 17.21 7.75
N LEU A 262 -7.28 18.03 8.78
CA LEU A 262 -7.21 19.49 8.67
C LEU A 262 -5.76 19.96 8.69
N SER A 263 -5.49 21.09 8.02
CA SER A 263 -4.18 21.75 8.12
C SER A 263 -3.96 22.29 9.54
N LEU A 264 -2.70 22.48 9.90
CA LEU A 264 -2.33 23.03 11.21
C LEU A 264 -2.97 24.40 11.47
N ASP A 265 -3.06 25.26 10.44
CA ASP A 265 -3.63 26.61 10.56
C ASP A 265 -5.12 26.57 10.92
N VAL A 266 -5.88 25.63 10.34
CA VAL A 266 -7.29 25.42 10.69
C VAL A 266 -7.44 25.00 12.15
N VAL A 267 -6.57 24.11 12.63
CA VAL A 267 -6.60 23.65 14.03
C VAL A 267 -6.26 24.78 15.00
N LYS A 268 -5.29 25.64 14.65
CA LYS A 268 -4.95 26.83 15.45
C LYS A 268 -6.10 27.82 15.53
N LYS A 269 -6.80 28.08 14.43
CA LYS A 269 -8.00 28.93 14.45
C LYS A 269 -9.14 28.33 15.26
N ALA A 270 -9.36 27.01 15.15
CA ALA A 270 -10.32 26.32 15.99
C ALA A 270 -9.97 26.46 17.49
N LYS A 271 -8.67 26.43 17.83
CA LYS A 271 -8.17 26.71 19.19
C LYS A 271 -8.51 28.14 19.63
N GLU A 272 -8.36 29.14 18.77
CA GLU A 272 -8.72 30.54 19.08
C GLU A 272 -10.24 30.69 19.30
N LEU A 273 -11.05 30.04 18.45
CA LEU A 273 -12.51 30.05 18.57
C LEU A 273 -13.01 29.35 19.84
N ALA A 274 -12.34 28.26 20.26
CA ALA A 274 -12.71 27.52 21.46
C ALA A 274 -12.42 28.29 22.77
N ARG A 275 -11.53 29.31 22.72
CA ARG A 275 -11.11 30.11 23.89
C ARG A 275 -10.70 29.21 25.07
N ASP A 276 -11.44 29.26 26.17
CA ASP A 276 -11.15 28.51 27.41
C ASP A 276 -11.76 27.10 27.43
N ASN A 277 -12.62 26.75 26.46
CA ASN A 277 -13.28 25.45 26.37
C ASN A 277 -12.37 24.36 25.75
N ILE A 278 -11.08 24.35 26.13
CA ILE A 278 -10.09 23.40 25.60
C ILE A 278 -9.54 22.57 26.75
N THR A 279 -9.72 21.25 26.65
CA THR A 279 -9.17 20.31 27.61
C THR A 279 -7.64 20.27 27.56
N GLU A 280 -6.98 19.94 28.67
CA GLU A 280 -5.52 19.75 28.70
C GLU A 280 -5.05 18.70 27.69
N LEU A 281 -5.85 17.63 27.49
CA LEU A 281 -5.54 16.60 26.51
C LEU A 281 -5.54 17.14 25.07
N GLN A 282 -6.51 18.00 24.71
CA GLN A 282 -6.53 18.68 23.41
C GLN A 282 -5.36 19.65 23.26
N LYS A 283 -4.98 20.39 24.32
CA LYS A 283 -3.80 21.27 24.29
C LYS A 283 -2.52 20.47 24.00
N SER A 284 -2.33 19.34 24.68
CA SER A 284 -1.20 18.45 24.44
C SER A 284 -1.21 17.82 23.03
N PHE A 285 -2.39 17.45 22.52
CA PHE A 285 -2.52 16.97 21.14
C PHE A 285 -2.15 18.05 20.12
N ILE A 286 -2.65 19.28 20.27
CA ILE A 286 -2.36 20.39 19.35
C ILE A 286 -0.87 20.75 19.37
N ALA A 287 -0.22 20.69 20.53
CA ALA A 287 1.22 20.85 20.65
C ALA A 287 1.96 19.78 19.83
N ALA A 288 1.66 18.50 20.06
CA ALA A 288 2.26 17.39 19.31
C ALA A 288 1.96 17.45 17.79
N TYR A 289 0.77 17.89 17.40
CA TYR A 289 0.40 18.08 15.99
C TYR A 289 1.17 19.23 15.36
N SER A 290 1.43 20.30 16.12
CA SER A 290 2.27 21.42 15.70
C SER A 290 3.73 20.99 15.49
N ASP A 291 4.27 20.17 16.39
CA ASP A 291 5.65 19.66 16.29
C ASP A 291 5.89 18.84 15.01
N VAL A 292 4.86 18.14 14.53
CA VAL A 292 4.90 17.41 13.25
C VAL A 292 4.39 18.22 12.06
N SER A 293 4.27 19.55 12.20
CA SER A 293 3.81 20.46 11.13
C SER A 293 2.44 20.11 10.54
N GLY A 294 1.54 19.54 11.35
CA GLY A 294 0.22 19.10 10.90
C GLY A 294 0.24 17.84 10.02
N GLU A 295 1.36 17.12 9.90
CA GLU A 295 1.38 15.85 9.18
C GLU A 295 0.86 14.71 10.06
N TYR A 296 -0.43 14.38 9.93
CA TYR A 296 -1.08 13.31 10.70
C TYR A 296 -0.31 11.98 10.72
N LYS A 297 0.30 11.57 9.60
CA LYS A 297 1.04 10.29 9.52
C LYS A 297 2.23 10.23 10.48
N ARG A 298 2.82 11.39 10.83
CA ARG A 298 3.95 11.47 11.76
C ARG A 298 3.53 11.29 13.21
N LEU A 299 2.26 11.53 13.54
CA LEU A 299 1.72 11.28 14.90
C LEU A 299 1.85 9.81 15.33
N ARG A 300 1.95 8.87 14.37
CA ARG A 300 2.22 7.44 14.64
C ARG A 300 3.57 7.16 15.31
N SER A 301 4.44 8.16 15.36
CA SER A 301 5.76 8.05 16.00
C SER A 301 5.88 8.90 17.26
N VAL A 302 4.90 9.77 17.54
CA VAL A 302 4.92 10.67 18.70
C VAL A 302 4.10 10.03 19.82
N ARG A 303 4.75 9.74 20.96
CA ARG A 303 4.09 9.18 22.14
C ARG A 303 3.25 10.24 22.85
N ALA A 304 2.09 9.83 23.38
CA ALA A 304 1.27 10.67 24.23
C ALA A 304 1.89 10.80 25.62
N GLN A 305 1.72 11.97 26.27
CA GLN A 305 2.39 12.28 27.54
C GLN A 305 1.99 11.36 28.71
N ALA A 306 0.83 10.72 28.64
CA ALA A 306 0.25 9.92 29.74
C ALA A 306 0.18 8.41 29.46
N GLY A 307 0.92 7.86 28.50
CA GLY A 307 0.94 6.41 28.30
C GLY A 307 1.79 5.88 27.15
N ASP A 308 1.75 4.56 26.97
CA ASP A 308 2.49 3.83 25.92
C ASP A 308 1.86 3.95 24.52
N SER A 309 0.79 4.76 24.38
CA SER A 309 0.10 4.95 23.10
C SER A 309 0.66 6.14 22.32
N THR A 310 0.57 6.06 21.00
CA THR A 310 0.89 7.16 20.09
C THR A 310 -0.30 8.10 19.92
N TRP A 311 -0.04 9.36 19.55
CA TRP A 311 -1.09 10.38 19.45
C TRP A 311 -2.16 10.07 18.41
N ASP A 312 -1.86 9.30 17.36
CA ASP A 312 -2.87 8.86 16.40
C ASP A 312 -3.89 7.90 17.02
N ILE A 313 -3.47 7.02 17.93
CA ILE A 313 -4.34 6.10 18.66
C ILE A 313 -5.23 6.87 19.63
N VAL A 314 -4.62 7.74 20.46
CA VAL A 314 -5.35 8.54 21.46
C VAL A 314 -6.39 9.42 20.77
N ARG A 315 -6.00 10.15 19.72
CA ARG A 315 -6.91 10.97 18.92
C ARG A 315 -8.07 10.17 18.34
N ASN A 316 -7.83 8.99 17.75
CA ASN A 316 -8.91 8.22 17.12
C ASN A 316 -9.92 7.68 18.15
N ARG A 317 -9.47 7.37 19.38
CA ARG A 317 -10.37 7.01 20.49
C ARG A 317 -11.27 8.18 20.87
N GLU A 318 -10.71 9.36 21.09
CA GLU A 318 -11.47 10.57 21.45
C GLU A 318 -12.37 11.06 20.31
N LEU A 319 -11.93 10.89 19.05
CA LEU A 319 -12.78 11.22 17.90
C LEU A 319 -13.96 10.27 17.77
N GLN A 320 -13.81 9.00 18.15
CA GLN A 320 -14.90 8.04 18.09
C GLN A 320 -16.00 8.42 19.09
N THR A 321 -15.63 8.77 20.33
CA THR A 321 -16.59 9.22 21.35
C THR A 321 -17.30 10.51 20.94
N LEU A 322 -16.59 11.47 20.36
CA LEU A 322 -17.19 12.70 19.84
C LEU A 322 -18.14 12.46 18.65
N LYS A 323 -17.79 11.55 17.73
CA LYS A 323 -18.66 11.20 16.61
C LYS A 323 -19.96 10.55 17.07
N GLU A 324 -19.89 9.70 18.09
CA GLU A 324 -21.08 9.07 18.68
C GLU A 324 -21.92 10.10 19.43
N LYS A 325 -21.29 10.97 20.24
CA LYS A 325 -21.96 12.07 20.96
C LYS A 325 -22.69 13.03 20.00
N HIS A 326 -22.10 13.32 18.85
CA HIS A 326 -22.57 14.34 17.91
C HIS A 326 -23.17 13.77 16.61
N ALA A 327 -23.55 12.49 16.57
CA ALA A 327 -24.00 11.81 15.36
C ALA A 327 -25.21 12.47 14.65
N GLY A 328 -26.03 13.22 15.38
CA GLY A 328 -27.18 13.98 14.85
C GLY A 328 -27.06 15.50 14.96
N ALA A 329 -25.92 16.02 15.45
CA ALA A 329 -25.74 17.46 15.63
C ALA A 329 -25.50 18.15 14.27
N LYS A 330 -26.11 19.32 14.07
CA LYS A 330 -25.73 20.19 12.95
C LYS A 330 -24.34 20.76 13.24
N LEU A 331 -23.38 20.46 12.37
CA LEU A 331 -21.99 20.90 12.58
C LEU A 331 -21.75 22.38 12.22
N PHE A 332 -22.62 22.98 11.41
CA PHE A 332 -22.56 24.38 11.03
C PHE A 332 -23.87 25.09 11.39
N THR A 333 -23.77 26.36 11.76
CA THR A 333 -24.93 27.26 11.90
C THR A 333 -25.46 27.66 10.51
N ASP A 334 -26.60 28.34 10.49
CA ASP A 334 -27.19 28.83 9.23
C ASP A 334 -26.30 29.89 8.54
N ASP A 335 -25.41 30.55 9.29
CA ASP A 335 -24.39 31.49 8.80
C ASP A 335 -23.08 30.80 8.39
N ASP A 336 -23.08 29.49 8.14
CA ASP A 336 -21.90 28.68 7.79
C ASP A 336 -20.80 28.61 8.86
N ALA A 337 -20.99 29.20 10.06
CA ALA A 337 -20.02 29.16 11.14
C ALA A 337 -19.98 27.78 11.82
N PRO A 338 -18.79 27.28 12.23
CA PRO A 338 -18.69 26.01 12.93
C PRO A 338 -19.36 26.11 14.31
N THR A 339 -20.23 25.15 14.62
CA THR A 339 -20.85 25.01 15.94
C THR A 339 -19.83 24.60 17.01
N THR A 340 -20.20 24.72 18.29
CA THR A 340 -19.39 24.28 19.42
C THR A 340 -18.96 22.82 19.33
N GLU A 341 -19.90 21.96 18.92
CA GLU A 341 -19.72 20.53 18.71
C GLU A 341 -18.72 20.26 17.59
N HIS A 342 -18.81 21.05 16.50
CA HIS A 342 -17.84 20.94 15.41
C HIS A 342 -16.46 21.42 15.84
N ILE A 343 -16.36 22.52 16.58
CA ILE A 343 -15.10 23.04 17.13
C ILE A 343 -14.40 21.96 17.97
N GLU A 344 -15.12 21.22 18.82
CA GLU A 344 -14.54 20.08 19.58
C GLU A 344 -13.85 19.06 18.66
N MET A 345 -14.45 18.76 17.50
CA MET A 345 -13.87 17.85 16.50
C MET A 345 -12.70 18.48 15.73
N LEU A 346 -12.77 19.79 15.45
CA LEU A 346 -11.70 20.54 14.77
C LEU A 346 -10.42 20.59 15.61
N LEU A 347 -10.54 20.67 16.94
CA LEU A 347 -9.40 20.62 17.86
C LEU A 347 -8.61 19.31 17.75
N TRP A 348 -9.27 18.23 17.30
CA TRP A 348 -8.66 16.94 16.98
C TRP A 348 -8.26 16.80 15.50
N ALA A 349 -8.10 17.92 14.79
CA ALA A 349 -7.73 17.98 13.37
C ALA A 349 -8.65 17.15 12.46
N TYR A 350 -9.94 17.03 12.79
CA TYR A 350 -10.91 16.27 12.03
C TYR A 350 -12.12 17.12 11.65
N SER A 351 -12.57 16.99 10.41
CA SER A 351 -13.87 17.47 9.98
C SER A 351 -14.43 16.54 8.90
N PRO A 352 -15.74 16.23 8.90
CA PRO A 352 -16.37 15.54 7.77
C PRO A 352 -16.40 16.43 6.51
N GLU A 353 -16.35 17.76 6.68
CA GLU A 353 -16.38 18.75 5.59
C GLU A 353 -15.16 19.67 5.62
N PRO A 354 -13.93 19.14 5.41
CA PRO A 354 -12.69 19.90 5.63
C PRO A 354 -12.56 21.12 4.68
N LYS A 355 -13.15 21.04 3.48
CA LYS A 355 -13.14 22.14 2.50
C LYS A 355 -14.01 23.32 2.93
N ARG A 356 -15.17 23.05 3.53
CA ARG A 356 -16.09 24.09 4.00
C ARG A 356 -15.46 24.86 5.16
N VAL A 357 -14.91 24.12 6.14
CA VAL A 357 -14.15 24.69 7.26
C VAL A 357 -12.98 25.55 6.78
N ALA A 358 -12.18 25.05 5.83
CA ALA A 358 -11.03 25.79 5.31
C ALA A 358 -11.44 27.10 4.60
N LYS A 359 -12.57 27.10 3.88
CA LYS A 359 -13.10 28.29 3.21
C LYS A 359 -13.57 29.32 4.24
N GLU A 360 -14.31 28.88 5.24
CA GLU A 360 -14.93 29.78 6.21
C GLU A 360 -13.90 30.41 7.15
N LEU A 361 -12.98 29.61 7.68
CA LEU A 361 -11.92 30.12 8.55
C LEU A 361 -10.94 31.03 7.82
N HIS A 362 -10.80 30.93 6.49
CA HIS A 362 -10.01 31.89 5.72
C HIS A 362 -10.75 33.22 5.51
N PHE A 363 -12.08 33.22 5.56
CA PHE A 363 -12.89 34.43 5.42
C PHE A 363 -12.80 35.33 6.67
N PHE A 364 -12.74 34.72 7.87
CA PHE A 364 -12.57 35.45 9.13
C PHE A 364 -11.28 36.30 9.18
N ASP A 365 -10.15 35.80 8.66
CA ASP A 365 -8.89 36.57 8.62
C ASP A 365 -8.98 37.84 7.76
N ILE A 366 -9.82 37.81 6.72
CA ILE A 366 -9.98 38.94 5.79
C ILE A 366 -10.86 40.00 6.45
N LYS A 367 -11.91 39.58 7.15
CA LYS A 367 -12.85 40.48 7.82
C LYS A 367 -12.21 41.22 9.00
N GLU A 368 -11.47 40.51 9.87
CA GLU A 368 -10.77 41.15 11.00
C GLU A 368 -9.67 42.14 10.56
N LYS A 369 -9.03 41.90 9.41
CA LYS A 369 -8.04 42.83 8.85
C LYS A 369 -8.70 44.05 8.20
N GLY A 370 -9.84 43.87 7.52
CA GLY A 370 -10.58 44.97 6.90
C GLY A 370 -11.21 45.94 7.91
N GLU A 371 -11.64 45.46 9.07
CA GLU A 371 -12.22 46.33 10.12
C GLU A 371 -11.14 47.16 10.83
N LYS A 372 -9.93 46.61 11.05
CA LYS A 372 -8.80 47.32 11.68
C LYS A 372 -8.19 48.42 10.80
N GLU A 373 -8.35 48.35 9.48
CA GLU A 373 -7.88 49.40 8.57
C GLU A 373 -8.90 50.54 8.38
N SER A 374 -10.11 50.44 8.96
CA SER A 374 -11.18 51.44 8.80
C SER A 374 -11.36 52.43 9.96
N GLU A 375 -10.63 52.26 11.08
CA GLU A 375 -10.74 53.12 12.28
C GLU A 375 -9.61 54.15 12.47
N GLY A 376 -8.67 54.27 11.52
CA GLY A 376 -7.59 55.23 11.62
C GLY A 376 -7.22 55.85 10.30
N ASP A 377 -7.97 56.87 9.86
CA ASP A 377 -7.43 58.15 9.35
C ASP A 377 -8.58 59.08 8.89
N LYS A 378 -8.99 60.01 9.75
CA LYS A 378 -9.68 61.24 9.35
C LYS A 378 -8.65 62.36 9.33
N GLY A 379 -7.83 62.38 8.28
CA GLY A 379 -6.81 63.38 7.99
C GLY A 379 -6.97 63.95 6.59
N ASP A 380 -6.96 65.27 6.52
CA ASP A 380 -7.45 66.13 5.45
C ASP A 380 -6.66 66.05 4.10
N LYS A 381 -7.41 66.09 2.99
CA LYS A 381 -7.10 66.69 1.66
C LYS A 381 -5.68 66.59 1.07
N SER A 382 -5.55 66.02 -0.14
CA SER A 382 -5.68 66.78 -1.41
C SER A 382 -5.14 66.03 -2.65
N VAL A 383 -6.05 65.90 -3.63
CA VAL A 383 -5.94 66.28 -5.06
C VAL A 383 -4.80 65.73 -5.95
N ASN A 384 -5.28 65.11 -7.04
CA ASN A 384 -4.69 64.90 -8.37
C ASN A 384 -3.60 63.84 -8.52
N SER A 385 -3.51 63.07 -9.59
CA SER A 385 -4.38 62.71 -10.71
C SER A 385 -3.52 61.77 -11.57
N ASP A 386 -4.19 60.98 -12.42
CA ASP A 386 -3.67 60.56 -13.73
C ASP A 386 -2.91 59.23 -13.87
N LYS A 387 -3.57 58.36 -14.67
CA LYS A 387 -3.04 57.48 -15.73
C LYS A 387 -2.22 56.26 -15.30
N ARG A 388 -2.82 55.07 -15.48
CA ARG A 388 -2.74 54.21 -16.68
C ARG A 388 -1.46 53.36 -16.71
N ASP A 389 -1.63 52.15 -17.21
CA ASP A 389 -0.61 51.16 -17.60
C ASP A 389 0.03 50.30 -16.50
N LYS A 390 -0.63 49.17 -16.23
CA LYS A 390 0.05 47.88 -15.92
C LYS A 390 -0.89 46.69 -16.03
N LYS A 391 -1.56 46.57 -17.18
CA LYS A 391 -2.19 45.34 -17.64
C LYS A 391 -1.42 44.93 -18.89
N ASP A 392 -0.42 44.04 -18.72
CA ASP A 392 0.22 43.18 -19.76
C ASP A 392 1.66 42.77 -19.42
N ARG A 393 1.89 42.10 -18.28
CA ARG A 393 3.21 41.49 -18.01
C ARG A 393 3.22 40.13 -17.30
N LYS A 394 2.16 39.33 -17.42
CA LYS A 394 2.14 37.98 -16.82
C LYS A 394 1.55 36.86 -17.69
N ARG A 395 1.69 36.97 -19.01
CA ARG A 395 1.53 35.86 -19.96
C ARG A 395 2.75 35.74 -20.86
N GLN A 396 3.91 35.34 -20.30
CA GLN A 396 5.07 34.92 -21.09
C GLN A 396 6.16 34.25 -20.22
N ILE A 397 5.80 33.29 -19.36
CA ILE A 397 6.79 32.40 -18.71
C ILE A 397 6.18 31.00 -18.59
N SER A 398 5.95 30.34 -19.71
CA SER A 398 5.78 28.88 -19.78
C SER A 398 5.70 28.43 -21.24
N ASN A 399 6.81 28.52 -22.00
CA ASN A 399 6.93 27.80 -23.27
C ASN A 399 8.37 27.70 -23.81
N ASP A 400 9.37 27.54 -22.95
CA ASP A 400 10.78 27.47 -23.41
C ASP A 400 11.63 26.44 -22.66
N ARG A 401 11.18 25.17 -22.63
CA ARG A 401 12.03 24.02 -22.21
C ARG A 401 11.77 22.75 -23.01
N ASN A 402 11.54 22.88 -24.32
CA ASN A 402 11.46 21.69 -25.15
C ASN A 402 11.97 21.96 -26.58
N LYS A 403 13.27 22.22 -26.74
CA LYS A 403 13.96 22.26 -28.04
C LYS A 403 15.49 22.32 -27.93
N GLU A 404 16.12 21.40 -27.20
CA GLU A 404 17.59 21.26 -27.28
C GLU A 404 18.07 19.84 -27.00
N SER A 405 17.77 18.91 -27.91
CA SER A 405 18.43 17.59 -27.94
C SER A 405 18.44 16.96 -29.34
N GLY A 406 18.65 17.78 -30.36
CA GLY A 406 18.66 17.29 -31.74
C GLY A 406 19.56 18.11 -32.66
N ARG A 407 20.88 17.93 -32.54
CA ARG A 407 21.87 18.04 -33.64
C ARG A 407 23.30 18.00 -33.10
N MET A 408 23.95 16.84 -33.19
CA MET A 408 25.36 16.72 -33.56
C MET A 408 25.66 15.26 -33.81
N LEU A 409 25.89 14.89 -35.06
CA LEU A 409 26.89 13.89 -35.53
C LEU A 409 26.55 13.44 -36.95
N ARG A 410 26.97 14.25 -37.93
CA ARG A 410 27.38 13.74 -39.26
C ARG A 410 28.47 14.64 -39.81
N ARG A 411 29.71 14.15 -39.80
CA ARG A 411 30.61 14.16 -40.96
C ARG A 411 31.86 13.30 -40.72
N SER A 412 31.82 12.14 -41.38
CA SER A 412 32.85 11.59 -42.26
C SER A 412 34.32 11.67 -41.85
N LYS A 413 34.99 10.51 -41.78
CA LYS A 413 36.19 10.29 -42.58
C LYS A 413 36.39 8.81 -42.93
N ARG A 414 36.55 8.65 -44.24
CA ARG A 414 36.86 7.48 -45.05
C ARG A 414 38.38 7.35 -45.04
N ILE A 415 38.94 6.19 -44.68
CA ILE A 415 40.26 5.76 -45.13
C ILE A 415 40.15 4.32 -45.61
N LYS A 416 40.41 4.15 -46.91
CA LYS A 416 40.72 2.88 -47.57
C LYS A 416 42.17 2.52 -47.22
N LYS A 417 42.46 1.27 -46.86
CA LYS A 417 43.05 0.22 -47.71
C LYS A 417 43.38 -0.97 -46.83
#